data_AF-A0A087K5Z5-F1
#
_entry.id   AF-A0A087K5Z5-F1
#
_cell.length_a   1.000
_cell.length_b   1.000
_cell.length_c   1.000
_cell.angle_alpha   90.00
_cell.angle_beta   90.00
_cell.angle_gamma   90.00
#
_symmetry.space_group_name_H-M   'P 1'
#
loop_
_entity.id
_entity.type
_entity.pdbx_description
1 polymer ?
#
loop_
_entity_poly.entity_id
_entity_poly.type
_entity_poly.pdbx_seq_one_letter_code
_entity_poly.pdbx_strand_id
1 'polypeptide(L)'
;MSRAAIAELLQDGLSDKAIARQVHVHRRTIAGIRTELGMPAHKPGPTPSNPEDLFWRRTQPTDDGHLLWTSTSRQLRGGDNKLSVHRVAFRIGNQRDPVGNVTTGCGQARCVHPTHVEDQPMRQQYKAIFGEAA
;
A
#
# COMPACT_ATOMS: atom_id res chain seq x y z
N MET A 1 -23.62 -7.84 -23.09
CA MET A 1 -23.73 -8.43 -21.73
C MET A 1 -25.16 -8.29 -21.24
N SER A 2 -25.74 -9.32 -20.63
CA SER A 2 -27.14 -9.32 -20.19
C SER A 2 -27.29 -8.77 -18.77
N ARG A 3 -28.48 -8.26 -18.44
CA ARG A 3 -28.83 -7.85 -17.08
C ARG A 3 -28.71 -9.01 -16.08
N ALA A 4 -29.00 -10.24 -16.52
CA ALA A 4 -28.88 -11.45 -15.71
C ALA A 4 -27.43 -11.71 -15.26
N ALA A 5 -26.45 -11.57 -16.16
CA ALA A 5 -25.04 -11.75 -15.81
C ALA A 5 -24.54 -10.69 -14.81
N ILE A 6 -25.08 -9.46 -14.86
CA ILE A 6 -24.77 -8.43 -13.86
C ILE A 6 -25.39 -8.80 -12.51
N ALA A 7 -26.62 -9.32 -12.50
CA ALA A 7 -27.31 -9.73 -11.27
C ALA A 7 -26.60 -10.88 -10.56
N GLU A 8 -26.12 -11.89 -11.30
CA GLU A 8 -25.31 -12.99 -10.74
C GLU A 8 -24.04 -12.45 -10.06
N LEU A 9 -23.28 -11.58 -10.74
CA LEU A 9 -22.07 -11.00 -10.16
C LEU A 9 -22.35 -10.11 -8.94
N LEU A 10 -23.53 -9.46 -8.89
CA LEU A 10 -23.97 -8.72 -7.71
C LEU A 10 -24.30 -9.66 -6.53
N GLN A 11 -24.90 -10.81 -6.80
CA GLN A 11 -25.22 -11.85 -5.80
C GLN A 11 -23.95 -12.48 -5.23
N ASP A 12 -22.91 -12.63 -6.05
CA ASP A 12 -21.57 -13.04 -5.63
C ASP A 12 -20.85 -11.99 -4.75
N GLY A 13 -21.49 -10.85 -4.50
CA GLY A 13 -21.00 -9.82 -3.59
C GLY A 13 -19.93 -8.92 -4.21
N LEU A 14 -19.73 -8.93 -5.52
CA LEU A 14 -18.76 -8.06 -6.16
C LEU A 14 -19.20 -6.58 -6.07
N SER A 15 -18.21 -5.69 -6.05
CA SER A 15 -18.44 -4.25 -6.17
C SER A 15 -18.79 -3.85 -7.60
N ASP A 16 -19.56 -2.77 -7.77
CA ASP A 16 -19.91 -2.22 -9.09
C ASP A 16 -18.67 -1.89 -9.94
N LYS A 17 -17.57 -1.51 -9.28
CA LYS A 17 -16.28 -1.25 -9.93
C LYS A 17 -15.64 -2.54 -10.46
N ALA A 18 -15.67 -3.63 -9.68
CA ALA A 18 -15.13 -4.92 -10.08
C ALA A 18 -15.94 -5.48 -11.26
N ILE A 19 -17.28 -5.44 -11.15
CA ILE A 19 -18.19 -5.85 -12.22
C ILE A 19 -17.91 -5.03 -13.48
N ALA A 20 -17.89 -3.69 -13.40
CA ALA A 20 -17.60 -2.83 -14.56
C ALA A 20 -16.29 -3.17 -15.27
N ARG A 21 -15.24 -3.54 -14.51
CA ARG A 21 -13.94 -3.95 -15.08
C ARG A 21 -14.01 -5.30 -15.79
N GLN A 22 -14.84 -6.22 -15.30
CA GLN A 22 -14.98 -7.56 -15.86
C GLN A 22 -15.91 -7.58 -17.07
N VAL A 23 -17.04 -6.87 -16.98
CA VAL A 23 -18.12 -6.96 -17.98
C VAL A 23 -18.19 -5.77 -18.94
N HIS A 24 -17.29 -4.79 -18.77
CA HIS A 24 -17.18 -3.58 -19.61
C HIS A 24 -18.47 -2.75 -19.68
N VAL A 25 -19.27 -2.76 -18.60
CA VAL A 25 -20.50 -1.96 -18.47
C VAL A 25 -20.23 -0.75 -17.57
N HIS A 26 -20.87 0.38 -17.90
CA HIS A 26 -20.72 1.60 -17.11
C HIS A 26 -21.24 1.40 -15.67
N ARG A 27 -20.48 1.88 -14.68
CA ARG A 27 -20.80 1.70 -13.24
C ARG A 27 -22.19 2.19 -12.87
N ARG A 28 -22.66 3.27 -13.49
CA ARG A 28 -24.01 3.83 -13.26
C ARG A 28 -25.13 2.84 -13.61
N THR A 29 -24.94 2.06 -14.66
CA THR A 29 -25.90 1.02 -15.08
C THR A 29 -25.96 -0.11 -14.04
N ILE A 30 -24.79 -0.54 -13.55
CA ILE A 30 -24.69 -1.58 -12.52
C ILE A 30 -25.30 -1.10 -11.20
N ALA A 31 -25.02 0.16 -10.80
CA ALA A 31 -25.61 0.76 -9.61
C ALA A 31 -27.15 0.88 -9.70
N GLY A 32 -27.67 1.17 -10.90
CA GLY A 32 -29.11 1.15 -11.17
C GLY A 32 -29.70 -0.24 -10.94
N ILE A 33 -29.11 -1.28 -11.54
CA ILE A 33 -29.54 -2.67 -11.35
C ILE A 33 -29.45 -3.10 -9.88
N ARG A 34 -28.38 -2.73 -9.17
CA ARG A 34 -28.23 -3.01 -7.73
C ARG A 34 -29.37 -2.39 -6.92
N THR A 35 -29.73 -1.15 -7.24
CA THR A 35 -30.84 -0.43 -6.59
C THR A 35 -32.18 -1.10 -6.89
N GLU A 36 -32.44 -1.46 -8.16
CA GLU A 36 -33.66 -2.17 -8.57
C GLU A 36 -33.81 -3.53 -7.87
N LEU A 37 -32.71 -4.23 -7.63
CA LEU A 37 -32.70 -5.51 -6.93
C LEU A 37 -32.80 -5.37 -5.40
N GLY A 38 -32.91 -4.15 -4.88
CA GLY A 38 -32.95 -3.88 -3.44
C GLY A 38 -31.67 -4.26 -2.69
N MET A 39 -30.56 -4.40 -3.42
CA MET A 39 -29.30 -4.84 -2.84
C MET A 39 -28.55 -3.66 -2.20
N PRO A 40 -27.93 -3.85 -1.02
CA PRO A 40 -27.16 -2.79 -0.39
C PRO A 40 -25.95 -2.41 -1.24
N ALA A 41 -25.55 -1.14 -1.17
CA ALA A 41 -24.30 -0.68 -1.75
C ALA A 41 -23.14 -1.52 -1.21
N HIS A 42 -22.23 -1.94 -2.09
CA HIS A 42 -21.05 -2.68 -1.69
C HIS A 42 -20.22 -1.83 -0.72
N LYS A 43 -20.11 -2.28 0.54
CA LYS A 43 -19.24 -1.64 1.52
C LYS A 43 -17.81 -2.14 1.30
N PRO A 44 -16.84 -1.26 1.00
CA PRO A 44 -15.44 -1.68 1.04
C PRO A 44 -15.15 -2.26 2.43
N GLY A 45 -14.34 -3.34 2.47
CA GLY A 45 -13.91 -3.93 3.73
C GLY A 45 -13.24 -2.89 4.63
N PRO A 46 -13.10 -3.18 5.94
CA PRO A 46 -12.54 -2.25 6.90
C PRO A 46 -11.20 -1.71 6.38
N THR A 47 -11.08 -0.37 6.37
CA THR A 47 -9.79 0.28 6.12
C THR A 47 -8.83 -0.25 7.17
N PRO A 48 -7.73 -0.93 6.81
CA PRO A 48 -6.76 -1.38 7.80
C PRO A 48 -6.29 -0.16 8.60
N SER A 49 -6.57 -0.19 9.91
CA SER A 49 -6.33 0.91 10.83
C SER A 49 -4.87 1.01 11.24
N ASN A 50 -4.10 -0.07 11.07
CA ASN A 50 -2.67 -0.11 11.39
C ASN A 50 -1.79 0.11 10.13
N PRO A 51 -0.99 1.18 10.09
CA PRO A 51 -0.01 1.41 9.04
C PRO A 51 1.00 0.28 8.83
N GLU A 52 1.34 -0.47 9.89
CA GLU A 52 2.27 -1.60 9.81
C GLU A 52 1.66 -2.79 9.06
N ASP A 53 0.41 -3.15 9.35
CA ASP A 53 -0.29 -4.21 8.60
C ASP A 53 -0.41 -3.85 7.11
N LEU A 54 -0.69 -2.57 6.83
CA LEU A 54 -0.73 -2.04 5.47
C LEU A 54 0.63 -2.10 4.76
N PHE A 55 1.70 -1.87 5.51
CA PHE A 55 3.06 -1.97 5.01
C PHE A 55 3.36 -3.41 4.59
N TRP A 56 3.19 -4.38 5.49
CA TRP A 56 3.48 -5.79 5.23
C TRP A 56 2.64 -6.40 4.12
N ARG A 57 1.38 -5.98 3.98
CA ARG A 57 0.49 -6.45 2.89
C ARG A 57 0.90 -6.01 1.49
N ARG A 58 1.70 -4.96 1.38
CA ARG A 58 1.98 -4.28 0.09
C ARG A 58 3.46 -4.33 -0.30
N THR A 59 4.32 -4.76 0.62
CA THR A 59 5.71 -5.06 0.32
C THR A 59 5.82 -6.40 -0.41
N GLN A 60 6.87 -6.53 -1.22
CA GLN A 60 7.21 -7.75 -1.91
C GLN A 60 8.62 -8.17 -1.52
N PRO A 61 8.81 -9.34 -0.89
CA PRO A 61 10.16 -9.86 -0.62
C PRO A 61 10.83 -10.29 -1.93
N THR A 62 12.15 -10.21 -1.96
CA THR A 62 12.99 -10.68 -3.06
C THR A 62 13.96 -11.75 -2.56
N ASP A 63 14.47 -12.59 -3.47
CA ASP A 63 15.33 -13.74 -3.14
C ASP A 63 16.70 -13.34 -2.55
N ASP A 64 17.14 -12.11 -2.82
CA ASP A 64 18.37 -11.50 -2.32
C ASP A 64 18.22 -10.83 -0.93
N GLY A 65 17.05 -10.97 -0.28
CA GLY A 65 16.80 -10.46 1.06
C GLY A 65 16.35 -8.99 1.13
N HIS A 66 16.03 -8.37 -0.01
CA HIS A 66 15.37 -7.07 -0.01
C HIS A 66 13.85 -7.21 0.19
N LEU A 67 13.25 -6.09 0.61
CA LEU A 67 11.82 -5.93 0.69
C LEU A 67 11.42 -4.71 -0.12
N LEU A 68 10.76 -4.91 -1.25
CA LEU A 68 10.48 -3.84 -2.21
C LEU A 68 9.11 -3.22 -1.98
N TRP A 69 9.06 -1.90 -2.13
CA TRP A 69 7.81 -1.17 -2.25
C TRP A 69 7.45 -0.99 -3.74
N THR A 70 6.47 -1.76 -4.21
CA THR A 70 6.11 -1.82 -5.64
C THR A 70 5.28 -0.64 -6.11
N SER A 71 4.59 0.04 -5.20
CA SER A 71 3.73 1.19 -5.51
C SER A 71 4.56 2.46 -5.82
N THR A 72 4.11 3.25 -6.79
CA THR A 72 4.70 4.56 -7.12
C THR A 72 4.51 5.58 -5.99
N SER A 73 3.45 5.43 -5.19
CA SER A 73 3.22 6.25 -4.00
C SER A 73 4.12 5.79 -2.87
N ARG A 74 5.02 6.66 -2.40
CA ARG A 74 5.82 6.48 -1.17
C ARG A 74 5.04 6.79 0.12
N GLN A 75 3.72 6.88 0.02
CA GLN A 75 2.83 7.18 1.13
C GLN A 75 1.86 6.01 1.33
N LEU A 76 1.75 5.56 2.57
CA LEU A 76 0.67 4.73 3.07
C LEU A 76 -0.52 5.63 3.39
N ARG A 77 -1.67 5.28 2.82
CA ARG A 77 -2.96 5.89 3.18
C ARG A 77 -3.66 4.92 4.12
N GLY A 78 -3.70 5.27 5.40
CA GLY A 78 -4.47 4.59 6.44
C GLY A 78 -4.89 5.64 7.47
N GLY A 79 -6.19 5.88 7.61
CA GLY A 79 -6.73 6.98 8.44
C GLY A 79 -6.46 8.38 7.89
N ASP A 80 -6.53 9.39 8.77
CA ASP A 80 -6.42 10.82 8.42
C ASP A 80 -4.99 11.29 8.08
N ASN A 81 -3.97 10.43 8.24
CA ASN A 81 -2.58 10.81 8.08
C ASN A 81 -1.89 10.09 6.90
N LYS A 82 -1.16 10.87 6.09
CA LYS A 82 -0.24 10.34 5.06
C LYS A 82 1.07 9.95 5.73
N LEU A 83 1.35 8.65 5.83
CA LEU A 83 2.58 8.15 6.43
C LEU A 83 3.56 7.70 5.36
N SER A 84 4.82 8.12 5.48
CA SER A 84 5.90 7.65 4.61
C SER A 84 6.20 6.17 4.85
N VAL A 85 6.28 5.37 3.78
CA VAL A 85 6.64 3.94 3.91
C VAL A 85 8.02 3.74 4.53
N HIS A 86 9.00 4.56 4.17
CA HIS A 86 10.34 4.49 4.75
C HIS A 86 10.32 4.76 6.26
N ARG A 87 9.48 5.70 6.72
CA ARG A 87 9.35 5.97 8.17
C ARG A 87 8.67 4.82 8.89
N VAL A 88 7.70 4.14 8.27
CA VAL A 88 7.08 2.94 8.84
C VAL A 88 8.09 1.80 8.93
N ALA A 89 8.81 1.50 7.84
CA ALA A 89 9.89 0.51 7.84
C ALA A 89 10.94 0.79 8.94
N PHE A 90 11.31 2.06 9.11
CA PHE A 90 12.27 2.47 10.12
C PHE A 90 11.78 2.18 11.54
N ARG A 91 10.53 2.53 11.84
CA ARG A 91 9.92 2.28 13.16
C ARG A 91 9.85 0.79 13.48
N ILE A 92 9.51 -0.03 12.49
CA ILE A 92 9.47 -1.50 12.62
C ILE A 92 10.86 -2.03 13.00
N GLY A 93 11.92 -1.60 12.31
CA GLY A 93 13.27 -2.13 12.52
C GLY A 93 14.00 -1.56 13.75
N ASN A 94 13.74 -0.30 14.11
CA ASN A 94 14.50 0.43 15.11
C ASN A 94 13.72 0.71 16.40
N GLN A 95 12.42 0.37 16.44
CA GLN A 95 11.53 0.58 17.59
C GLN A 95 11.54 2.02 18.14
N ARG A 96 11.83 3.01 17.27
CA ARG A 96 11.85 4.43 17.59
C ARG A 96 11.38 5.26 16.42
N ASP A 97 11.04 6.51 16.69
CA ASP A 97 10.76 7.47 15.64
C ASP A 97 12.03 7.89 14.87
N PRO A 98 11.95 8.01 13.54
CA PRO A 98 13.08 8.48 12.74
C PRO A 98 13.27 9.99 12.88
N VAL A 99 14.55 10.39 12.99
CA VAL A 99 14.96 11.79 13.00
C VAL A 99 15.31 12.21 11.57
N GLY A 100 14.64 13.26 11.09
CA GLY A 100 14.84 13.78 9.74
C GLY A 100 14.38 12.83 8.62
N ASN A 101 15.06 12.89 7.48
CA ASN A 101 14.74 12.09 6.30
C ASN A 101 15.21 10.63 6.47
N VAL A 102 14.32 9.69 6.18
CA VAL A 102 14.64 8.26 6.09
C VAL A 102 14.82 7.87 4.63
N THR A 103 15.92 7.19 4.34
CA THR A 103 16.26 6.70 3.00
C THR A 103 16.67 5.24 3.07
N THR A 104 16.71 4.59 1.92
CA THR A 104 17.31 3.27 1.77
C THR A 104 18.83 3.38 1.87
N GLY A 105 19.46 2.57 2.73
CA GLY A 105 20.92 2.47 2.90
C GLY A 105 21.57 1.36 2.07
N CYS A 106 20.83 0.29 1.74
CA CYS A 106 21.37 -0.87 1.01
C CYS A 106 21.65 -0.66 -0.49
N GLY A 107 21.46 0.54 -1.03
CA GLY A 107 21.65 0.84 -2.46
C GLY A 107 20.53 0.32 -3.39
N GLN A 108 19.74 -0.67 -2.97
CA GLN A 108 18.66 -1.23 -3.79
C GLN A 108 17.47 -0.27 -3.92
N ALA A 109 17.13 0.09 -5.16
CA ALA A 109 16.05 1.03 -5.42
C ALA A 109 14.71 0.52 -4.85
N ARG A 110 13.98 1.41 -4.16
CA ARG A 110 12.68 1.12 -3.53
C ARG A 110 12.71 0.03 -2.44
N CYS A 111 13.89 -0.37 -1.98
CA CYS A 111 13.96 -1.24 -0.81
C CYS A 111 13.49 -0.47 0.44
N VAL A 112 12.56 -1.08 1.16
CA VAL A 112 11.99 -0.63 2.43
C VAL A 112 12.17 -1.69 3.51
N HIS A 113 13.14 -2.59 3.36
CA HIS A 113 13.40 -3.59 4.39
C HIS A 113 13.74 -2.88 5.72
N PRO A 114 13.16 -3.28 6.88
CA PRO A 114 13.35 -2.57 8.14
C PRO A 114 14.80 -2.39 8.59
N THR A 115 15.69 -3.31 8.20
CA THR A 115 17.15 -3.24 8.47
C THR A 115 17.95 -2.50 7.39
N HIS A 116 17.34 -2.16 6.25
CA HIS A 116 18.00 -1.50 5.13
C HIS A 116 17.62 -0.01 5.00
N VAL A 117 16.89 0.53 5.97
CA VAL A 117 16.49 1.93 6.00
C VAL A 117 17.19 2.66 7.13
N GLU A 118 17.60 3.88 6.85
CA GLU A 118 18.42 4.69 7.74
C GLU A 118 17.83 6.08 7.85
N ASP A 119 17.83 6.64 9.06
CA ASP A 119 17.48 8.03 9.29
C ASP A 119 18.69 8.95 9.19
N GLN A 120 18.49 10.26 9.37
CA GLN A 120 19.54 11.23 9.08
C GLN A 120 20.78 11.11 10.00
N PRO A 121 20.64 10.95 11.33
CA PRO A 121 21.79 10.73 12.20
C PRO A 121 22.61 9.48 11.85
N MET A 122 21.97 8.37 11.53
CA MET A 122 22.68 7.13 11.14
C MET A 122 23.57 7.37 9.92
N ARG A 123 23.03 8.02 8.87
CA ARG A 123 23.80 8.36 7.67
C ARG A 123 24.95 9.31 7.96
N GLN A 124 24.74 10.31 8.83
CA GLN A 124 25.78 11.25 9.22
C GLN A 124 26.89 10.56 9.99
N GLN A 125 26.55 9.64 10.88
CA GLN A 125 27.51 8.82 11.62
C GLN A 125 28.34 7.94 10.66
N TYR A 126 27.71 7.28 9.69
CA TYR A 126 28.46 6.50 8.70
C TYR A 126 29.40 7.36 7.86
N LYS A 127 28.95 8.55 7.41
CA LYS A 127 29.83 9.51 6.72
C LYS A 127 31.01 9.95 7.58
N ALA A 128 30.77 10.20 8.88
CA ALA A 128 31.82 10.64 9.79
C ALA A 128 32.87 9.53 10.06
N ILE A 129 32.45 8.26 10.08
CA ILE A 129 33.33 7.12 10.36
C ILE A 129 34.08 6.66 9.10
N PHE A 130 33.41 6.59 7.95
CA PHE A 130 33.94 5.95 6.74
C PHE A 130 34.31 6.92 5.63
N GLY A 131 34.05 8.22 5.79
CA GLY A 131 34.29 9.24 4.76
C GLY A 131 33.27 9.23 3.63
N GLU A 132 33.31 10.25 2.77
CA GLU A 132 32.54 10.26 1.52
C GLU A 132 33.24 9.37 0.48
N ALA A 133 32.55 8.32 0.01
CA ALA A 133 32.97 7.66 -1.21
C ALA A 133 32.84 8.69 -2.35
N ALA A 134 33.98 9.09 -2.91
CA ALA A 134 34.13 10.09 -3.97
C ALA A 134 33.40 9.69 -5.26
#